data_AF-A0A7X2SWP2-F1
#
_entry.id   AF-A0A7X2SWP2-F1
#
_cell.length_a   1.000
_cell.length_b   1.000
_cell.length_c   1.000
_cell.angle_alpha   90.00
_cell.angle_beta   90.00
_cell.angle_gamma   90.00
#
_symmetry.space_group_name_H-M   'P 1'
#
loop_
_entity.id
_entity.type
_entity.pdbx_description
1 polymer ?
#
loop_
_entity_poly.entity_id
_entity_poly.type
_entity_poly.pdbx_seq_one_letter_code
_entity_poly.pdbx_strand_id
1 'polypeptide(L)'
;MITIKMKLIPLLVSATFLSGCTIEPGSHLSTSGKDVVEQQDSNFDIDKYVNVFPLTPSLVERMRPKPLVAQTNPALQNEIQNY
;
A
#
# COMPACT_ATOMS: atom_id res chain seq x y z
N MET A 1 33.24 39.33 -20.14
CA MET A 1 34.33 39.18 -19.15
C MET A 1 33.70 39.34 -17.77
N ILE A 2 33.45 38.24 -17.05
CA ILE A 2 32.72 38.26 -15.79
C ILE A 2 33.73 38.53 -14.66
N THR A 3 33.70 39.71 -14.06
CA THR A 3 34.56 40.08 -12.92
C THR A 3 33.95 39.55 -11.62
N ILE A 4 34.25 38.29 -11.30
CA ILE A 4 33.84 37.69 -10.03
C ILE A 4 34.60 38.39 -8.91
N LYS A 5 33.89 39.14 -8.04
CA LYS A 5 34.50 39.77 -6.86
C LYS A 5 35.04 38.67 -5.95
N MET A 6 36.33 38.68 -5.60
CA MET A 6 37.01 37.65 -4.78
C MET A 6 36.29 37.30 -3.47
N LYS A 7 35.46 38.20 -2.92
CA LYS A 7 34.66 37.96 -1.71
C LYS A 7 33.46 37.01 -1.92
N LEU A 8 33.05 36.74 -3.16
CA LEU A 8 31.96 35.82 -3.50
C LEU A 8 32.42 34.35 -3.64
N ILE A 9 33.73 34.13 -3.75
CA ILE A 9 34.33 32.81 -3.85
C ILE A 9 34.07 31.95 -2.60
N PRO A 10 34.32 32.42 -1.35
CA PRO A 10 34.08 31.60 -0.16
C PRO A 10 32.59 31.28 0.03
N LEU A 11 31.68 32.17 -0.39
CA LEU A 11 30.24 31.95 -0.35
C LEU A 11 29.82 30.79 -1.26
N LEU A 12 30.31 30.78 -2.51
CA LEU A 12 30.05 29.70 -3.46
C LEU A 12 30.61 28.35 -2.98
N VAL A 13 31.84 28.35 -2.45
CA VAL A 13 32.47 27.15 -1.89
C VAL A 13 31.68 26.62 -0.70
N SER A 14 31.24 27.49 0.21
CA SER A 14 30.41 27.07 1.35
C SER A 14 29.07 26.48 0.88
N ALA A 15 28.42 27.07 -0.13
CA ALA A 15 27.17 26.55 -0.66
C ALA A 15 27.32 25.14 -1.25
N THR A 16 28.45 24.83 -1.90
CA THR A 16 28.71 23.46 -2.41
C THR A 16 28.96 22.44 -1.31
N PHE A 17 29.53 22.83 -0.16
CA PHE A 17 29.74 21.94 0.98
C PHE A 17 28.48 21.77 1.86
N LEU A 18 27.62 22.80 1.94
CA LEU A 18 26.33 22.72 2.64
C LEU A 18 25.21 22.07 1.81
N SER A 19 25.44 21.89 0.51
CA SER A 19 24.61 21.05 -0.35
C SER A 19 24.87 19.59 0.04
N GLY A 20 24.22 19.14 1.12
CA GLY A 20 24.22 17.74 1.50
C GLY A 20 23.84 16.85 0.31
N CYS A 21 24.28 15.60 0.33
CA CYS A 21 24.19 14.62 -0.76
C CYS A 21 22.76 14.20 -1.16
N THR A 22 21.77 15.10 -1.16
CA THR A 22 20.39 14.84 -1.59
C THR A 22 20.23 15.16 -3.08
N ILE A 23 21.08 14.55 -3.90
CA ILE A 23 20.98 14.55 -5.36
C ILE A 23 20.71 13.09 -5.74
N GLU A 24 19.43 12.70 -5.80
CA GLU A 24 18.92 11.43 -6.39
C GLU A 24 19.19 10.09 -5.63
N PRO A 25 18.36 9.03 -5.83
CA PRO A 25 16.91 8.90 -5.64
C PRO A 25 16.60 8.47 -4.18
N GLY A 26 15.35 8.19 -3.83
CA GLY A 26 14.94 7.84 -2.44
C GLY A 26 15.79 6.77 -1.74
N SER A 27 15.70 6.70 -0.41
CA SER A 27 16.46 5.74 0.41
C SER A 27 16.12 4.28 0.06
N HIS A 28 17.11 3.50 -0.41
CA HIS A 28 16.99 2.06 -0.60
C HIS A 28 17.66 1.31 0.56
N LEU A 29 16.91 0.47 1.27
CA LEU A 29 17.44 -0.38 2.33
C LEU A 29 17.85 -1.74 1.75
N SER A 30 19.13 -1.87 1.42
CA SER A 30 19.68 -3.13 0.95
C SER A 30 19.99 -4.10 2.10
N THR A 31 19.86 -5.40 1.83
CA THR A 31 20.35 -6.48 2.67
C THR A 31 21.82 -6.83 2.41
N SER A 32 22.50 -6.11 1.50
CA SER A 32 23.92 -6.32 1.19
C SER A 32 24.79 -6.22 2.44
N GLY A 33 25.64 -7.23 2.66
CA GLY A 33 26.52 -7.32 3.83
C GLY A 33 25.81 -7.65 5.15
N LYS A 34 24.52 -8.01 5.13
CA LYS A 34 23.78 -8.51 6.29
C LYS A 34 23.63 -10.02 6.23
N ASP A 35 23.47 -10.64 7.39
CA ASP A 35 23.05 -12.04 7.50
C ASP A 35 21.56 -12.14 7.12
N VAL A 36 21.23 -12.96 6.12
CA VAL A 36 19.87 -13.16 5.63
C VAL A 36 19.40 -14.53 6.11
N VAL A 37 18.41 -14.54 7.01
CA VAL A 37 17.83 -15.78 7.53
C VAL A 37 16.77 -16.28 6.55
N GLU A 38 17.08 -17.35 5.83
CA GLU A 38 16.18 -18.00 4.89
C GLU A 38 15.05 -18.74 5.62
N GLN A 39 13.80 -18.41 5.27
CA GLN A 39 12.61 -19.13 5.74
C GLN A 39 12.28 -20.29 4.80
N GLN A 40 11.50 -21.28 5.25
CA GLN A 40 11.15 -22.46 4.42
C GLN A 40 10.43 -22.09 3.12
N ASP A 41 9.81 -20.92 3.08
CA ASP A 41 9.07 -20.33 1.98
C ASP A 41 9.80 -19.13 1.35
N SER A 42 11.12 -18.99 1.51
CA SER A 42 11.85 -17.83 0.95
C SER A 42 11.74 -17.69 -0.58
N ASN A 43 11.46 -18.79 -1.28
CA ASN A 43 11.16 -18.82 -2.71
C ASN A 43 9.65 -18.85 -3.00
N PHE A 44 8.83 -18.22 -2.16
CA PHE A 44 7.39 -18.17 -2.31
C PHE A 44 6.97 -17.52 -3.63
N ASP A 45 6.28 -18.29 -4.46
CA ASP A 45 5.73 -17.85 -5.73
C ASP A 45 4.24 -17.52 -5.55
N ILE A 46 3.95 -16.24 -5.30
CA ILE A 46 2.58 -15.76 -5.02
C ILE A 46 1.60 -16.06 -6.16
N ASP A 47 2.09 -16.13 -7.41
CA ASP A 47 1.26 -16.32 -8.60
C ASP A 47 0.54 -17.67 -8.57
N LYS A 48 1.09 -18.65 -7.86
CA LYS A 48 0.49 -19.99 -7.67
C LYS A 48 -0.62 -20.03 -6.63
N TYR A 49 -0.77 -18.99 -5.80
CA TYR A 49 -1.67 -18.98 -4.65
C TYR A 49 -2.78 -17.92 -4.74
N VAL A 50 -2.82 -17.14 -5.83
CA VAL A 50 -3.84 -16.11 -6.05
C VAL A 50 -4.64 -16.38 -7.31
N ASN A 51 -5.91 -15.99 -7.28
CA ASN A 51 -6.76 -15.99 -8.46
C ASN A 51 -7.11 -14.55 -8.83
N VAL A 52 -6.93 -14.18 -10.09
CA VAL A 52 -7.31 -12.86 -10.61
C VAL A 52 -8.63 -13.00 -11.37
N PHE A 53 -9.68 -12.36 -10.84
CA PHE A 53 -11.00 -12.35 -11.48
C PHE A 53 -11.33 -10.95 -12.02
N PRO A 54 -11.78 -10.81 -13.28
CA PRO A 54 -12.20 -9.53 -13.82
C PRO A 54 -13.46 -9.03 -13.12
N LEU A 55 -13.51 -7.72 -12.83
CA LEU A 55 -14.67 -7.10 -12.19
C LEU A 55 -15.79 -6.87 -13.21
N THR A 56 -16.69 -7.84 -13.34
CA THR A 56 -17.85 -7.78 -14.25
C THR A 56 -19.17 -7.55 -13.49
N PRO A 57 -20.21 -7.01 -14.14
CA PRO A 57 -21.53 -6.88 -13.51
C PRO A 57 -22.10 -8.21 -13.01
N SER A 58 -21.88 -9.31 -13.73
CA SER A 58 -22.35 -10.63 -13.33
C SER A 58 -21.63 -11.17 -12.10
N LEU A 59 -20.33 -10.89 -11.95
CA LEU A 59 -19.57 -11.23 -10.75
C LEU A 59 -20.06 -10.41 -9.54
N VAL A 60 -20.27 -9.10 -9.73
CA VAL A 60 -20.80 -8.22 -8.68
C VAL A 60 -22.16 -8.70 -8.19
N GLU A 61 -23.06 -9.11 -9.09
CA GLU A 61 -24.37 -9.64 -8.74
C GLU A 61 -24.27 -10.92 -7.89
N ARG A 62 -23.35 -11.84 -8.24
CA ARG A 62 -23.14 -13.10 -7.50
C ARG A 62 -22.52 -12.90 -6.12
N MET A 63 -21.64 -11.91 -5.99
CA MET A 63 -20.99 -11.59 -4.71
C MET A 63 -21.86 -10.72 -3.80
N ARG A 64 -22.96 -10.16 -4.32
CA ARG A 64 -23.85 -9.32 -3.50
C ARG A 64 -24.54 -10.18 -2.44
N PRO A 65 -24.44 -9.83 -1.14
CA PRO A 65 -25.23 -10.50 -0.11
C PRO A 65 -26.72 -10.30 -0.40
N LYS A 66 -27.53 -11.32 -0.08
CA LYS A 66 -28.98 -11.20 -0.25
C LYS A 66 -29.50 -10.02 0.57
N PRO A 67 -30.40 -9.19 0.02
CA PRO A 67 -30.98 -8.08 0.77
C PRO A 67 -31.70 -8.62 2.01
N LEU A 68 -31.45 -7.97 3.15
CA LEU A 68 -32.20 -8.25 4.38
C LEU A 68 -33.60 -7.67 4.21
N VAL A 69 -34.56 -8.54 3.92
CA VAL A 69 -35.98 -8.19 3.89
C VAL A 69 -36.63 -8.62 5.19
N ALA A 70 -37.52 -7.78 5.73
CA ALA A 70 -38.33 -8.16 6.87
C ALA A 70 -39.14 -9.42 6.50
N GLN A 71 -39.04 -10.47 7.31
CA GLN A 71 -39.83 -11.68 7.16
C GLN A 71 -40.95 -11.68 8.18
N THR A 72 -42.11 -12.20 7.78
CA THR A 72 -43.22 -12.45 8.71
C THR A 72 -42.76 -13.44 9.77
N ASN A 73 -43.17 -13.24 11.02
CA ASN A 73 -42.88 -14.16 12.13
C ASN A 73 -44.20 -14.77 12.64
N PRO A 74 -44.66 -15.90 12.08
CA PRO A 74 -45.90 -16.54 12.50
C PRO A 74 -45.90 -16.97 13.96
N ALA A 75 -44.74 -17.32 14.51
CA ALA A 75 -44.61 -17.72 15.92
C ALA A 75 -44.92 -16.53 16.85
N LEU A 76 -44.33 -15.36 16.58
CA LEU A 76 -44.66 -14.14 17.30
C LEU A 76 -46.14 -13.76 17.13
N GLN A 77 -46.68 -13.94 15.92
CA GLN A 77 -48.08 -13.66 15.66
C GLN A 77 -49.01 -14.51 16.54
N ASN A 78 -48.69 -15.79 16.72
CA ASN A 78 -49.44 -16.69 17.58
C ASN A 78 -49.30 -16.31 19.06
N GLU A 79 -48.11 -15.92 19.52
CA GLU A 79 -47.91 -15.45 20.90
C GLU A 79 -48.75 -14.21 21.22
N ILE A 80 -48.80 -13.23 20.31
CA ILE A 80 -49.62 -12.03 20.47
C ILE A 80 -51.12 -12.35 20.56
N GLN A 81 -51.60 -13.35 19.81
CA GLN A 81 -53.02 -13.74 19.85
C GLN A 81 -53.42 -14.44 21.15
N ASN A 82 -52.47 -15.00 21.88
CA ASN A 82 -52.70 -15.74 23.12
C ASN A 82 -52.53 -14.88 24.39
N TYR A 83 -52.30 -13.57 24.24
CA TYR A 83 -52.14 -12.61 25.34
C TYR A 83 -53.43 -11.82 25.57
#